data_AF-A0A3A9JTM3-F1
#
_entry.id   AF-A0A3A9JTM3-F1
#
_cell.length_a   1.000
_cell.length_b   1.000
_cell.length_c   1.000
_cell.angle_alpha   90.00
_cell.angle_beta   90.00
_cell.angle_gamma   90.00
#
_symmetry.space_group_name_H-M   'P 1'
#
loop_
_entity.id
_entity.type
_entity.pdbx_description
1 polymer ?
#
loop_
_entity_poly.entity_id
_entity_poly.type
_entity_poly.pdbx_seq_one_letter_code
_entity_poly.pdbx_strand_id
1 'polypeptide(L)' 'MPRSAAPDTADAAPPAKRRPGRPSPGDTVQVTLRIPRSQLAQLVEEGARRSAASGRTVTPQAVILELIEAQFPHKPAA' A
#
# COMPACT_ATOMS: atom_id res chain seq x y z
N MET A 1 3.22 30.23 35.52
CA MET A 1 1.89 29.63 35.32
C MET A 1 1.82 29.01 33.93
N PRO A 2 1.97 27.68 33.75
CA PRO A 2 1.73 27.07 32.46
C PRO A 2 0.23 26.79 32.28
N ARG A 3 -0.36 27.30 31.18
CA ARG A 3 -1.72 26.93 30.77
C ARG A 3 -1.66 25.58 30.07
N SER A 4 -2.35 24.61 30.66
CA SER A 4 -2.63 23.30 30.07
C SER A 4 -3.51 23.48 28.84
N ALA A 5 -3.01 23.16 27.65
CA ALA A 5 -3.82 23.05 26.45
C ALA A 5 -4.33 21.60 26.38
N ALA A 6 -5.63 21.41 26.56
CA ALA A 6 -6.29 20.13 26.38
C ALA A 6 -6.15 19.67 24.92
N PRO A 7 -6.05 18.37 24.64
CA PRO A 7 -6.02 17.88 23.27
C PRO A 7 -7.41 18.07 22.63
N ASP A 8 -7.43 18.83 21.54
CA ASP A 8 -8.58 18.94 20.65
C ASP A 8 -9.02 17.53 20.21
N THR A 9 -10.26 17.21 20.55
CA THR A 9 -10.99 16.06 20.03
C THR A 9 -11.07 16.18 18.52
N ALA A 10 -10.19 15.46 17.83
CA ALA A 10 -10.21 15.35 16.38
C ALA A 10 -11.57 14.79 15.94
N ASP A 11 -12.29 15.68 15.27
CA ASP A 11 -13.54 15.49 14.55
C ASP A 11 -13.51 14.17 13.74
N ALA A 12 -14.41 13.26 14.11
CA ALA A 12 -14.54 11.94 13.50
C ALA A 12 -15.20 12.10 12.12
N ALA A 13 -14.38 12.34 11.10
CA ALA A 13 -14.81 12.36 9.71
C ALA A 13 -15.52 11.03 9.34
N PRO A 14 -16.64 11.08 8.60
CA PRO A 14 -17.37 9.87 8.21
C PRO A 14 -16.51 8.97 7.31
N PRO A 15 -16.63 7.63 7.43
CA PRO A 15 -15.80 6.70 6.69
C PRO A 15 -16.01 6.88 5.19
N ALA A 16 -14.93 7.25 4.48
CA ALA A 16 -14.96 7.44 3.04
C ALA A 16 -15.48 6.19 2.32
N LYS A 17 -16.45 6.37 1.41
CA LYS A 17 -17.04 5.29 0.60
C LYS A 17 -15.94 4.47 -0.08
N ARG A 18 -15.92 3.16 0.17
CA ARG A 18 -14.91 2.23 -0.36
C ARG A 18 -15.00 2.18 -1.88
N ARG A 19 -13.86 2.39 -2.56
CA ARG A 19 -13.76 2.19 -4.01
C ARG A 19 -14.00 0.71 -4.33
N PRO A 20 -14.81 0.38 -5.35
CA PRO A 20 -15.02 -1.00 -5.77
C PRO A 20 -13.67 -1.66 -6.13
N GLY A 21 -13.47 -2.89 -5.68
CA GLY A 21 -12.23 -3.67 -5.89
C GLY A 21 -11.14 -3.49 -4.83
N ARG A 22 -11.32 -2.63 -3.81
CA ARG A 22 -10.36 -2.54 -2.70
C ARG A 22 -10.55 -3.75 -1.75
N PRO A 23 -9.50 -4.57 -1.49
CA PRO A 23 -9.57 -5.71 -0.58
C PRO A 23 -10.21 -5.36 0.76
N SER A 24 -10.91 -6.31 1.38
CA SER A 24 -11.45 -6.09 2.72
C SER A 24 -10.31 -5.94 3.72
N PRO A 25 -10.42 -5.02 4.71
CA PRO A 25 -9.41 -4.87 5.74
C PRO A 25 -9.08 -6.18 6.47
N GLY A 26 -10.01 -7.15 6.51
CA GLY A 26 -9.79 -8.49 7.08
C GLY A 26 -8.98 -9.44 6.21
N ASP A 27 -8.81 -9.16 4.92
CA ASP A 27 -8.15 -10.06 3.96
C ASP A 27 -6.67 -9.69 3.74
N THR A 28 -6.21 -8.61 4.39
CA THR A 28 -4.87 -8.06 4.17
C THR A 28 -4.20 -7.72 5.49
N VAL A 29 -2.89 -7.89 5.55
CA VAL A 29 -2.07 -7.52 6.71
C VAL A 29 -1.07 -6.44 6.29
N GLN A 30 -0.88 -5.43 7.14
CA GLN A 30 0.15 -4.43 6.91
C GLN A 30 1.53 -5.01 7.23
N VAL A 31 2.45 -4.92 6.28
CA VAL A 31 3.84 -5.36 6.43
C VAL A 31 4.77 -4.17 6.28
N THR A 32 5.73 -4.03 7.19
CA THR A 32 6.81 -3.03 7.10
C THR A 32 8.11 -3.72 6.69
N LEU A 33 8.71 -3.29 5.58
CA LEU A 33 9.93 -3.89 5.03
C LEU A 33 11.10 -2.92 5.17
N ARG A 34 12.30 -3.44 5.47
CA ARG A 34 13.56 -2.70 5.39
C ARG A 34 14.30 -3.12 4.12
N ILE A 35 14.01 -2.44 3.02
CA ILE A 35 14.57 -2.77 1.70
C ILE A 35 15.88 -1.98 1.49
N PRO A 36 16.97 -2.61 1.02
CA PRO A 36 18.16 -1.90 0.55
C PRO A 36 17.82 -0.82 -0.48
N ARG A 37 18.47 0.35 -0.38
CA ARG A 37 18.14 1.51 -1.24
C ARG A 37 18.27 1.20 -2.74
N SER A 38 19.25 0.40 -3.14
CA SER A 38 19.45 -0.02 -4.52
C SER A 38 18.28 -0.85 -5.05
N GLN A 39 17.74 -1.75 -4.23
CA GLN A 39 16.57 -2.56 -4.60
C GLN A 39 15.30 -1.72 -4.68
N LEU A 40 15.13 -0.74 -3.77
CA LEU A 40 14.02 0.20 -3.88
C LEU A 40 14.09 1.01 -5.19
N ALA A 41 15.28 1.47 -5.60
CA ALA A 41 15.45 2.19 -6.86
C ALA A 41 15.04 1.32 -8.06
N GLN A 42 15.45 0.04 -8.09
CA GLN A 42 15.03 -0.90 -9.14
C GLN A 42 13.51 -1.08 -9.19
N LEU A 43 12.84 -1.20 -8.04
CA LEU A 43 11.38 -1.30 -7.97
C LEU A 43 10.67 -0.03 -8.46
N VAL A 44 11.26 1.14 -8.19
CA VAL A 44 10.74 2.42 -8.69
C VAL A 44 10.88 2.53 -10.20
N GLU A 45 12.04 2.17 -10.75
CA GLU A 45 12.27 2.14 -12.19
C GLU A 45 11.33 1.16 -12.91
N GLU A 46 11.13 -0.01 -12.33
CA GLU A 46 10.18 -1.01 -12.84
C GLU A 46 8.75 -0.46 -12.85
N GLY A 47 8.32 0.15 -11.74
CA GLY A 47 7.02 0.78 -11.62
C GLY A 47 6.82 1.90 -12.66
N ALA A 48 7.85 2.73 -12.88
CA ALA A 48 7.81 3.78 -13.91
C ALA A 48 7.68 3.18 -15.33
N ARG A 49 8.44 2.13 -15.64
CA ARG A 49 8.38 1.44 -16.94
C ARG A 49 6.99 0.85 -17.20
N ARG A 50 6.42 0.14 -16.23
CA ARG A 50 5.06 -0.44 -16.34
C ARG A 50 3.98 0.63 -16.41
N SER A 51 4.18 1.74 -15.71
CA SER A 51 3.25 2.87 -15.77
C SER A 51 3.22 3.49 -17.15
N ALA A 52 4.38 3.68 -17.77
CA ALA A 52 4.48 4.18 -19.13
C ALA A 52 3.83 3.23 -20.15
N ALA A 53 3.98 1.92 -19.97
CA ALA A 53 3.41 0.91 -20.88
C ALA A 53 1.89 0.75 -20.75
N SER A 54 1.34 0.82 -19.53
CA SER A 54 -0.08 0.56 -19.26
C SER A 54 -0.96 1.80 -19.21
N GLY A 55 -0.34 2.99 -19.14
CA GLY A 55 -1.05 4.26 -18.89
C GLY A 55 -1.64 4.38 -17.48
N ARG A 56 -1.36 3.42 -16.58
CA ARG A 56 -1.82 3.40 -15.18
C ARG A 56 -0.64 3.50 -14.24
N THR A 57 -0.80 4.22 -13.14
CA THR A 57 0.27 4.31 -12.12
C THR A 57 0.47 2.96 -11.43
N VAL A 58 1.69 2.44 -11.53
CA VAL A 58 2.15 1.22 -10.86
C VAL A 58 3.17 1.61 -9.80
N THR A 59 2.87 1.29 -8.53
CA THR A 59 3.74 1.63 -7.40
C THR A 59 4.74 0.50 -7.11
N PRO A 60 5.85 0.79 -6.41
CA PRO A 60 6.76 -0.25 -5.95
C PRO A 60 6.06 -1.35 -5.13
N GLN A 61 5.04 -0.99 -4.34
CA GLN A 61 4.24 -1.95 -3.58
C GLN A 61 3.47 -2.90 -4.50
N ALA A 62 2.88 -2.41 -5.59
CA ALA A 62 2.20 -3.25 -6.58
C ALA A 62 3.17 -4.22 -7.24
N VAL A 63 4.36 -3.75 -7.62
CA VAL A 63 5.43 -4.60 -8.18
C VAL A 63 5.83 -5.70 -7.19
N ILE A 64 6.02 -5.36 -5.90
CA ILE A 64 6.34 -6.35 -4.86
C ILE A 64 5.23 -7.40 -4.74
N LEU A 65 3.96 -6.98 -4.71
CA LEU A 65 2.83 -7.90 -4.58
C LEU A 65 2.76 -8.87 -5.75
N GLU A 66 2.95 -8.39 -6.98
CA GLU A 66 2.98 -9.24 -8.18
C GLU A 66 4.13 -10.25 -8.13
N LEU A 67 5.32 -9.85 -7.65
CA LEU A 67 6.45 -10.75 -7.47
C LEU A 67 6.17 -11.82 -6.39
N ILE A 68 5.50 -11.42 -5.29
CA ILE A 68 5.07 -12.36 -4.25
C ILE A 68 4.07 -13.35 -4.81
N GLU A 69 3.08 -12.91 -5.58
CA GLU A 69 2.07 -13.77 -6.19
C GLU A 69 2.67 -14.74 -7.20
N ALA A 70 3.66 -14.30 -7.99
CA ALA A 70 4.39 -15.17 -8.92
C ALA A 70 5.18 -16.27 -8.18
N GLN A 71 5.72 -15.97 -7.00
CA GLN A 71 6.53 -16.91 -6.20
C GLN A 71 5.67 -17.79 -5.29
N PHE A 72 4.58 -17.25 -4.78
CA PHE A 72 3.66 -17.84 -3.80
C PHE A 72 2.22 -17.62 -4.28
N PRO A 73 1.79 -18.32 -5.35
CA PRO A 73 0.46 -18.13 -5.90
C PRO A 73 -0.58 -18.39 -4.81
N HIS A 74 -1.47 -17.42 -4.60
CA HIS A 74 -2.48 -17.53 -3.58
C HIS A 74 -3.42 -18.69 -3.92
N LYS A 75 -3.47 -19.70 -3.05
CA LYS A 75 -4.51 -20.72 -3.09
C LYS A 75 -5.63 -20.25 -2.17
N PRO A 76 -6.79 -19.83 -2.68
CA PRO A 76 -7.91 -19.48 -1.82
C PRO A 76 -8.28 -20.71 -1.00
N ALA A 77 -8.46 -20.52 0.31
CA ALA A 77 -9.03 -21.55 1.17
C ALA A 77 -10.46 -21.83 0.67
N ALA A 78 -10.74 -23.10 0.38
CA ALA A 78 -12.04 -23.58 -0.09
C ALA A 78 -13.13 -23.41 0.97
#